data_AF-E4RRA5-F1
#
_entry.id   AF-E4RRA5-F1
#
_cell.length_a   1.000
_cell.length_b   1.000
_cell.length_c   1.000
_cell.angle_alpha   90.00
_cell.angle_beta   90.00
_cell.angle_gamma   90.00
#
_symmetry.space_group_name_H-M   'P 1'
#
loop_
_entity.id
_entity.type
_entity.pdbx_description
1 polymer ?
#
loop_
_entity_poly.entity_id
_entity_poly.type
_entity_poly.pdbx_seq_one_letter_code
_entity_poly.pdbx_strand_id
1 'polypeptide(L)'
;MEDFLSQVKDQNLPFTEIIQYIENNYKVSPTAFQNGDAYNSETQNQGSAKVLYFAKLLNLSKEDTLLLFAEHYQSVLADPEGDNHQNIRQFMKNGWEGVRFEGIVLEKK
;
A
#
# COMPACT_ATOMS: atom_id res chain seq x y z
N MET A 1 13.42 7.20 -8.29
CA MET A 1 12.26 6.29 -8.46
C MET A 1 12.76 4.89 -8.73
N GLU A 2 13.55 4.66 -9.78
CA GLU A 2 14.13 3.34 -10.08
C GLU A 2 14.96 2.78 -8.93
N ASP A 3 15.90 3.55 -8.38
CA ASP A 3 16.70 3.13 -7.21
C ASP A 3 15.82 2.79 -5.99
N PHE A 4 14.77 3.57 -5.76
CA PHE A 4 13.83 3.34 -4.66
C PHE A 4 13.08 2.01 -4.84
N LEU A 5 12.53 1.76 -6.04
CA LEU A 5 11.83 0.51 -6.32
C LEU A 5 12.78 -0.70 -6.27
N SER A 6 14.06 -0.53 -6.63
CA SER A 6 15.07 -1.58 -6.44
C SER A 6 15.26 -1.89 -4.95
N GLN A 7 15.41 -0.89 -4.10
CA GLN A 7 15.58 -1.09 -2.65
C GLN A 7 14.33 -1.71 -2.00
N VAL A 8 13.12 -1.38 -2.48
CA VAL A 8 11.87 -2.04 -2.08
C VAL A 8 11.89 -3.51 -2.49
N LYS A 9 12.32 -3.84 -3.71
CA LYS A 9 12.41 -5.22 -4.20
C LYS A 9 13.41 -6.06 -3.42
N ASP A 10 14.52 -5.46 -3.04
CA ASP A 10 15.53 -6.06 -2.17
C ASP A 10 15.07 -6.13 -0.70
N GLN A 11 13.88 -5.60 -0.38
CA GLN A 11 13.28 -5.57 0.97
C GLN A 11 14.17 -4.89 2.01
N ASN A 12 14.92 -3.88 1.58
CA ASN A 12 15.89 -3.14 2.40
C ASN A 12 15.29 -1.90 3.07
N LEU A 13 14.05 -1.54 2.77
CA LEU A 13 13.40 -0.35 3.30
C LEU A 13 12.30 -0.71 4.31
N PRO A 14 12.29 -0.09 5.50
CA PRO A 14 11.16 -0.21 6.40
C PRO A 14 9.93 0.53 5.86
N PHE A 15 8.74 0.12 6.29
CA PHE A 15 7.48 0.69 5.85
C PHE A 15 7.41 2.20 6.09
N THR A 16 7.98 2.69 7.19
CA THR A 16 8.01 4.11 7.53
C THR A 16 8.79 4.94 6.51
N GLU A 17 9.91 4.43 5.99
CA GLU A 17 10.69 5.11 4.94
C GLU A 17 9.95 5.13 3.61
N ILE A 18 9.21 4.07 3.28
CA ILE A 18 8.35 4.03 2.09
C ILE A 18 7.26 5.10 2.19
N ILE A 19 6.59 5.22 3.34
CA ILE A 19 5.59 6.26 3.58
C ILE A 19 6.21 7.65 3.49
N GLN A 20 7.37 7.86 4.11
CA GLN A 20 8.07 9.14 4.07
C GLN A 20 8.48 9.51 2.63
N TYR A 21 8.94 8.54 1.84
CA TYR A 21 9.23 8.76 0.42
C TYR A 21 8.00 9.24 -0.35
N ILE A 22 6.84 8.60 -0.14
CA ILE A 22 5.57 9.03 -0.75
C ILE A 22 5.20 10.44 -0.30
N GLU A 23 5.21 10.71 1.00
CA GLU A 23 4.84 12.02 1.56
C GLU A 23 5.77 13.16 1.11
N ASN A 24 7.04 12.88 0.86
CA ASN A 24 7.99 13.87 0.34
C ASN A 24 7.69 14.23 -1.12
N ASN A 25 7.28 13.26 -1.94
CA ASN A 25 7.12 13.42 -3.40
C ASN A 25 5.68 13.72 -3.84
N TYR A 26 4.69 13.51 -2.96
CA TYR A 26 3.27 13.70 -3.26
C TYR A 26 2.60 14.57 -2.21
N LYS A 27 1.56 15.30 -2.61
CA LYS A 27 0.57 15.84 -1.70
C LYS A 27 -0.40 14.72 -1.35
N VAL A 28 -0.69 14.56 -0.06
CA VAL A 28 -1.55 13.50 0.45
C VAL A 28 -2.89 14.09 0.85
N SER A 29 -3.97 13.49 0.37
CA SER A 29 -5.33 13.79 0.79
C SER A 29 -5.93 12.54 1.45
N PRO A 30 -6.38 12.63 2.71
CA PRO A 30 -7.12 11.54 3.34
C PRO A 30 -8.32 11.15 2.46
N THR A 31 -8.49 9.87 2.20
CA THR A 31 -9.50 9.41 1.24
C THR A 31 -9.94 8.00 1.59
N ALA A 32 -11.25 7.77 1.53
CA ALA A 32 -11.83 6.45 1.73
C ALA A 32 -11.51 5.52 0.54
N PHE A 33 -11.40 4.22 0.84
CA PHE A 33 -11.19 3.21 -0.20
C PHE A 33 -11.72 1.83 0.23
N GLN A 34 -12.17 1.08 -0.77
CA GLN A 34 -12.49 -0.33 -0.67
C GLN A 34 -11.26 -1.15 -1.07
N ASN A 35 -11.02 -2.25 -0.37
CA ASN A 35 -10.03 -3.28 -0.69
C ASN A 35 -10.60 -4.67 -0.38
N GLY A 36 -11.12 -5.34 -1.40
CA GLY A 36 -11.84 -6.61 -1.22
C GLY A 36 -13.10 -6.38 -0.38
N ASP A 37 -13.22 -7.10 0.73
CA ASP A 37 -14.33 -6.95 1.67
C ASP A 37 -14.09 -5.82 2.71
N ALA A 38 -12.88 -5.26 2.77
CA ALA A 38 -12.53 -4.22 3.73
C ALA A 38 -12.83 -2.81 3.20
N TYR A 39 -13.76 -2.12 3.86
CA TYR A 39 -13.98 -0.69 3.71
C TYR A 39 -13.09 0.10 4.68
N ASN A 40 -12.45 1.16 4.20
CA ASN A 40 -11.59 2.03 4.98
C ASN A 40 -12.05 3.48 4.84
N SER A 41 -12.39 4.14 5.94
CA SER A 41 -12.72 5.57 5.93
C SER A 41 -11.49 6.44 5.70
N GLU A 42 -11.71 7.73 5.44
CA GLU A 42 -10.64 8.75 5.35
C GLU A 42 -9.78 8.88 6.63
N THR A 43 -10.25 8.37 7.77
CA THR A 43 -9.51 8.40 9.05
C THR A 43 -8.83 7.07 9.38
N GLN A 44 -9.05 6.01 8.58
CA GLN A 44 -8.56 4.67 8.86
C GLN A 44 -7.60 4.20 7.77
N ASN A 45 -6.57 3.44 8.19
CA ASN A 45 -5.66 2.73 7.30
C ASN A 45 -5.06 3.57 6.16
N GLN A 46 -4.83 4.86 6.42
CA GLN A 46 -4.34 5.79 5.42
C GLN A 46 -2.91 5.47 4.94
N GLY A 47 -2.13 4.71 5.72
CA GLY A 47 -0.87 4.13 5.22
C GLY A 47 -1.10 3.17 4.05
N SER A 48 -2.11 2.30 4.13
CA SER A 48 -2.49 1.41 3.04
C SER A 48 -3.05 2.18 1.85
N ALA A 49 -3.86 3.23 2.08
CA ALA A 49 -4.35 4.11 1.02
C ALA A 49 -3.19 4.72 0.22
N LYS A 50 -2.18 5.28 0.90
CA LYS A 50 -0.98 5.87 0.27
C LYS A 50 -0.22 4.86 -0.58
N VAL A 51 0.08 3.69 -0.02
CA VAL A 51 0.86 2.65 -0.71
C VAL A 51 0.12 2.11 -1.93
N LEU A 52 -1.16 1.75 -1.78
CA LEU A 52 -1.96 1.25 -2.89
C LEU A 52 -2.16 2.33 -3.96
N TYR A 53 -2.40 3.59 -3.59
CA TYR A 53 -2.56 4.63 -4.60
C TYR A 53 -1.23 4.95 -5.31
N PHE A 54 -0.11 4.94 -4.59
CA PHE A 54 1.22 5.12 -5.15
C PHE A 54 1.55 4.00 -6.16
N ALA A 55 1.33 2.75 -5.77
CA ALA A 55 1.54 1.60 -6.64
C ALA A 55 0.63 1.64 -7.88
N LYS A 56 -0.62 2.10 -7.72
CA LYS A 56 -1.55 2.33 -8.83
C LYS A 56 -1.02 3.38 -9.80
N LEU A 57 -0.50 4.51 -9.31
CA LEU A 57 0.07 5.56 -10.17
C LEU A 57 1.28 5.06 -10.98
N LEU A 58 2.02 4.09 -10.44
CA LEU A 58 3.18 3.48 -11.09
C LEU A 58 2.83 2.23 -11.93
N ASN A 59 1.55 1.84 -11.98
CA ASN A 59 1.08 0.61 -12.64
C ASN A 59 1.85 -0.64 -12.17
N LEU A 60 2.14 -0.74 -10.86
CA LEU A 60 2.84 -1.90 -10.31
C LEU A 60 1.96 -3.15 -10.35
N SER A 61 2.59 -4.32 -10.49
CA SER A 61 1.92 -5.60 -10.31
C SER A 61 1.44 -5.77 -8.88
N LYS A 62 0.56 -6.74 -8.66
CA LYS A 62 0.09 -7.12 -7.32
C LYS A 62 1.27 -7.50 -6.42
N GLU A 63 2.20 -8.27 -6.95
CA GLU A 63 3.38 -8.77 -6.24
C GLU A 63 4.32 -7.62 -5.86
N ASP A 64 4.65 -6.74 -6.81
CA ASP A 64 5.50 -5.57 -6.53
C ASP A 64 4.83 -4.61 -5.54
N THR A 65 3.51 -4.50 -5.58
CA THR A 65 2.74 -3.66 -4.64
C THR A 65 2.79 -4.22 -3.22
N LEU A 66 2.75 -5.54 -3.04
CA LEU A 66 2.84 -6.16 -1.72
C LEU A 66 4.19 -5.89 -1.06
N LEU A 67 5.27 -5.82 -1.85
CA LEU A 67 6.61 -5.49 -1.34
C LEU A 67 6.69 -4.08 -0.74
N LEU A 68 5.85 -3.14 -1.19
CA LEU A 68 5.79 -1.80 -0.59
C LEU A 68 5.27 -1.77 0.85
N PHE A 69 4.65 -2.85 1.33
CA PHE A 69 4.25 -2.98 2.72
C PHE A 69 5.38 -3.47 3.65
N ALA A 70 6.56 -3.79 3.09
CA ALA A 70 7.79 -4.11 3.81
C ALA A 70 7.57 -5.12 4.96
N GLU A 71 8.01 -4.79 6.19
CA GLU A 71 7.91 -5.67 7.35
C GLU A 71 6.48 -6.08 7.70
N HIS A 72 5.47 -5.28 7.33
CA HIS A 72 4.05 -5.63 7.53
C HIS A 72 3.58 -6.72 6.55
N TYR A 73 4.15 -6.80 5.34
CA TYR A 73 3.86 -7.92 4.46
C TYR A 73 4.52 -9.21 4.98
N GLN A 74 5.75 -9.10 5.48
CA GLN A 74 6.45 -10.25 6.06
C GLN A 74 5.74 -10.79 7.31
N SER A 75 5.19 -9.92 8.17
CA SER A 75 4.42 -10.37 9.33
C SER A 75 3.15 -11.14 8.94
N VAL A 76 2.48 -10.74 7.85
CA VAL A 76 1.32 -11.45 7.31
C VAL A 76 1.70 -12.82 6.73
N LEU A 77 2.82 -12.91 6.02
CA LEU A 77 3.33 -14.19 5.49
C LEU A 77 3.74 -15.16 6.60
N ALA A 78 4.30 -14.64 7.69
CA ALA A 78 4.70 -15.43 8.86
C ALA A 78 3.52 -15.92 9.71
N ASP A 79 2.35 -15.28 9.58
CA ASP A 79 1.13 -15.64 10.31
C ASP A 79 -0.07 -15.80 9.36
N PRO A 80 -0.19 -16.93 8.64
CA PRO A 80 -1.24 -17.13 7.64
C PRO A 80 -2.67 -17.06 8.21
N GLU A 81 -2.86 -17.49 9.46
CA GLU A 81 -4.16 -17.56 10.13
C GLU A 81 -4.48 -16.29 10.97
N GLY A 82 -3.54 -15.35 11.05
CA GLY A 82 -3.72 -14.10 11.79
C GLY A 82 -4.77 -13.15 11.17
N ASP A 83 -5.19 -12.17 11.97
CA ASP A 83 -6.15 -11.13 11.61
C ASP A 83 -5.53 -9.72 11.53
N ASN A 84 -4.21 -9.61 11.68
CA ASN A 84 -3.48 -8.36 11.51
C ASN A 84 -3.44 -7.90 10.05
N HIS A 85 -3.21 -6.60 9.85
CA HIS A 85 -2.98 -5.98 8.52
C HIS A 85 -4.02 -6.38 7.45
N GLN A 86 -5.30 -6.26 7.77
CA GLN A 86 -6.41 -6.69 6.89
C GLN A 86 -6.31 -6.18 5.44
N ASN A 87 -5.79 -4.97 5.20
CA ASN A 87 -5.60 -4.48 3.83
C ASN A 87 -4.57 -5.29 3.03
N ILE A 88 -3.49 -5.75 3.66
CA ILE A 88 -2.49 -6.60 2.98
C ILE A 88 -3.14 -7.94 2.62
N ARG A 89 -3.86 -8.57 3.56
CA ARG A 89 -4.55 -9.85 3.35
C ARG A 89 -5.62 -9.75 2.25
N GLN A 90 -6.45 -8.70 2.30
CA GLN A 90 -7.47 -8.45 1.27
C GLN A 90 -6.83 -8.20 -0.10
N PHE A 91 -5.71 -7.49 -0.16
CA PHE A 91 -5.02 -7.26 -1.42
C PHE A 91 -4.33 -8.53 -1.94
N MET A 92 -3.76 -9.37 -1.06
CA MET A 92 -3.27 -10.70 -1.42
C MET A 92 -4.37 -11.60 -2.00
N LYS A 93 -5.60 -11.51 -1.48
CA LYS A 93 -6.73 -12.33 -1.94
C LYS A 93 -7.31 -11.81 -3.26
N ASN A 94 -7.60 -10.51 -3.34
CA ASN A 94 -8.42 -9.93 -4.41
C ASN A 94 -7.60 -9.14 -5.46
N GLY A 95 -6.35 -8.76 -5.14
CA GLY A 95 -5.52 -7.94 -6.00
C GLY A 95 -6.16 -6.59 -6.33
N TRP A 96 -5.76 -6.02 -7.47
CA TRP A 96 -6.24 -4.72 -7.94
C TRP A 96 -7.74 -4.68 -8.23
N GLU A 97 -8.36 -5.80 -8.60
CA GLU A 97 -9.80 -5.88 -8.86
C GLU A 97 -10.63 -5.57 -7.60
N GLY A 98 -10.07 -5.84 -6.41
CA GLY A 98 -10.70 -5.52 -5.14
C GLY A 98 -10.53 -4.07 -4.69
N VAL A 99 -9.68 -3.27 -5.37
CA VAL A 99 -9.32 -1.92 -4.89
C VAL A 99 -10.10 -0.84 -5.63
N ARG A 100 -10.85 -0.03 -4.88
CA ARG A 100 -11.53 1.18 -5.38
C ARG A 100 -11.32 2.34 -4.43
N PHE A 101 -10.78 3.44 -4.94
CA PHE A 101 -10.66 4.70 -4.21
C PHE A 101 -11.88 5.58 -4.47
N GLU A 102 -12.35 6.28 -3.44
CA GLU A 102 -13.45 7.24 -3.57
C GLU A 102 -12.99 8.64 -4.01
N GLY A 103 -11.67 8.86 -4.07
CA GLY A 103 -11.07 10.13 -4.46
C GLY A 103 -9.60 9.99 -4.81
N ILE A 104 -8.95 11.14 -4.96
CA ILE A 104 -7.50 11.24 -5.19
C ILE A 104 -6.79 11.18 -3.84
N VAL A 105 -6.00 10.12 -3.62
CA VAL A 105 -5.17 10.01 -2.40
C VAL A 105 -3.87 10.78 -2.54
N LEU A 106 -3.24 10.70 -3.73
CA LEU A 106 -1.94 11.30 -4.01
C LEU A 106 -1.99 12.14 -5.27
N GLU A 107 -1.46 13.36 -5.16
CA GLU A 107 -1.17 14.25 -6.28
C GLU A 107 0.34 14.53 -6.32
N LYS A 108 0.97 14.41 -7.50
CA LYS A 108 2.41 14.65 -7.64
C LYS A 108 2.73 16.12 -7.31
N LYS A 109 3.79 16.35 -6.54
CA LYS A 109 4.30 17.70 -6.24
C LYS A 109 5.05 18.30 -7.43
#